data_AF-Q05DY7-F1
#
_entry.id   AF-Q05DY7-F1
#
_cell.length_a   1.000
_cell.length_b   1.000
_cell.length_c   1.000
_cell.angle_alpha   90.00
_cell.angle_beta   90.00
_cell.angle_gamma   90.00
#
_symmetry.space_group_name_H-M   'P 1'
#
loop_
_entity.id
_entity.type
_entity.pdbx_description
1 polymer ?
#
loop_
_entity_poly.entity_id
_entity_poly.type
_entity_poly.pdbx_seq_one_letter_code
_entity_poly.pdbx_strand_id
1 'polypeptide(L)'
;MPRRVEKSYRCDNPPCIHVVVDSRRKIFKVFLEDYNVIAPIPFDKVIAACEDVKTLKNLVENEGFREAEAEDVDMLARKYLGAEPYEEEIET
;
A
#
# COMPACT_ATOMS: atom_id res chain seq x y z
N MET A 1 23.60 -11.66 -31.80
CA MET A 1 23.56 -10.68 -30.70
C MET A 1 23.21 -11.42 -29.43
N PRO A 2 24.02 -11.39 -28.37
CA PRO A 2 23.64 -12.07 -27.12
C PRO A 2 22.42 -11.33 -26.53
N ARG A 3 21.31 -12.06 -26.35
CA ARG A 3 20.17 -11.59 -25.57
C ARG A 3 20.70 -11.26 -24.18
N ARG A 4 20.70 -9.97 -23.80
CA ARG A 4 20.92 -9.60 -22.40
C ARG A 4 19.82 -10.30 -21.61
N VAL A 5 20.21 -11.20 -20.73
CA VAL A 5 19.32 -11.75 -19.72
C VAL A 5 18.89 -10.56 -18.88
N GLU A 6 17.66 -10.10 -19.12
CA GLU A 6 17.03 -9.06 -18.32
C GLU A 6 17.06 -9.56 -16.88
N LYS A 7 17.68 -8.80 -15.98
CA LYS A 7 17.50 -9.06 -14.55
C LYS A 7 16.01 -8.93 -14.29
N SER A 8 15.33 -10.06 -14.10
CA SER A 8 13.94 -10.09 -13.67
C SER A 8 13.88 -9.40 -12.31
N TYR A 9 13.19 -8.26 -12.25
CA TYR A 9 12.88 -7.64 -10.98
C TYR A 9 11.95 -8.56 -10.19
N ARG A 10 12.24 -8.75 -8.89
CA ARG A 10 11.39 -9.49 -7.94
C ARG A 10 11.46 -8.74 -6.61
N CYS A 11 10.33 -8.24 -6.11
CA CYS A 11 10.27 -7.75 -4.73
C CYS A 11 10.33 -8.96 -3.78
N ASP A 12 11.25 -8.95 -2.82
CA ASP A 12 11.43 -10.06 -1.89
C ASP A 12 10.41 -10.02 -0.74
N ASN A 13 9.84 -8.85 -0.43
CA ASN A 13 8.88 -8.63 0.66
C ASN A 13 7.73 -7.68 0.24
N PRO A 14 6.82 -8.09 -0.65
CA PRO A 14 5.56 -7.37 -0.86
C PRO A 14 4.65 -7.45 0.40
N PRO A 15 3.78 -6.45 0.65
CA PRO A 15 3.52 -5.29 -0.20
C PRO A 15 4.60 -4.20 -0.10
N CYS A 16 5.01 -3.64 -1.25
CA CYS A 16 6.09 -2.66 -1.39
C CYS A 16 5.69 -1.49 -2.33
N ILE A 17 6.22 -0.29 -2.08
CA ILE A 17 6.01 0.89 -2.94
C ILE A 17 7.28 1.12 -3.79
N HIS A 18 7.10 1.24 -5.10
CA HIS A 18 8.19 1.51 -6.03
C HIS A 18 8.04 2.88 -6.70
N VAL A 19 9.11 3.64 -6.71
CA VAL A 19 9.20 4.88 -7.49
C VAL A 19 10.19 4.67 -8.63
N VAL A 20 9.67 4.68 -9.85
CA VAL A 20 10.48 4.52 -11.06
C VAL A 20 10.64 5.87 -11.72
N VAL A 21 11.88 6.24 -12.02
CA VAL A 21 12.23 7.54 -12.62
C VAL A 21 12.98 7.33 -13.94
N ASP A 22 12.49 7.94 -15.01
CA ASP A 22 13.24 8.11 -16.26
C ASP A 22 13.76 9.55 -16.30
N SER A 23 14.98 9.74 -15.83
CA SER A 23 15.63 11.06 -15.74
C SER A 23 15.84 11.71 -17.11
N ARG A 24 16.01 10.92 -18.18
CA ARG A 24 16.22 11.45 -19.53
C ARG A 24 14.94 12.07 -20.07
N ARG A 25 13.80 11.40 -19.86
CA ARG A 25 12.47 11.90 -20.27
C ARG A 25 11.82 12.81 -19.23
N LYS A 26 12.41 12.94 -18.03
CA LYS A 26 11.88 13.70 -16.89
C LYS A 26 10.48 13.23 -16.47
N ILE A 27 10.24 11.92 -16.53
CA ILE A 27 8.98 11.31 -16.10
C ILE A 27 9.24 10.36 -14.94
N PHE A 28 8.23 10.17 -14.10
CA PHE A 28 8.26 9.21 -13.01
C PHE A 28 6.89 8.56 -12.85
N LYS A 29 6.85 7.40 -12.18
CA LYS A 29 5.60 6.74 -11.79
C LYS A 29 5.79 5.99 -10.47
N VAL A 30 4.74 5.97 -9.66
CA VAL A 30 4.68 5.22 -8.41
C VAL A 30 3.85 3.97 -8.63
N PHE A 31 4.28 2.84 -8.08
CA PHE A 31 3.60 1.56 -8.13
C PHE A 31 3.45 0.97 -6.74
N LEU A 32 2.30 0.35 -6.47
CA LEU A 32 2.09 -0.58 -5.37
C LEU A 32 2.33 -1.99 -5.92
N GLU A 33 3.25 -2.72 -5.33
CA GLU A 33 3.47 -4.13 -5.62
C GLU A 33 3.02 -4.96 -4.42
N ASP A 34 2.13 -5.90 -4.68
CA ASP A 34 1.73 -6.97 -3.79
C ASP A 34 2.12 -8.31 -4.42
N TYR A 35 2.08 -9.43 -3.68
CA TYR A 35 2.60 -10.74 -4.09
C TYR A 35 2.21 -11.16 -5.53
N ASN A 36 1.01 -10.77 -5.98
CA ASN A 36 0.47 -11.15 -7.28
C ASN A 36 0.19 -9.96 -8.22
N VAL A 37 0.36 -8.71 -7.78
CA VAL A 37 -0.14 -7.54 -8.51
C VAL A 37 0.82 -6.37 -8.41
N ILE A 38 1.14 -5.75 -9.55
CA ILE A 38 1.82 -4.45 -9.61
C ILE A 38 0.85 -3.43 -10.21
N ALA A 39 0.39 -2.49 -9.40
CA ALA A 39 -0.60 -1.48 -9.77
C ALA A 39 0.01 -0.07 -9.76
N PRO A 40 -0.13 0.72 -10.86
CA PRO A 40 0.30 2.11 -10.86
C PRO A 40 -0.59 2.97 -9.96
N ILE A 41 0.03 3.80 -9.12
CA ILE A 41 -0.68 4.74 -8.26
C ILE A 41 -0.65 6.15 -8.89
N PRO A 42 -1.77 6.89 -8.90
CA PRO A 42 -1.78 8.32 -9.19
C PRO A 42 -0.96 9.11 -8.15
N PHE A 43 -0.16 10.09 -8.59
CA PHE A 43 0.75 10.80 -7.69
C PHE A 43 0.01 11.66 -6.65
N ASP A 44 -1.10 12.28 -7.04
CA ASP A 44 -2.02 13.02 -6.16
C ASP A 44 -2.53 12.15 -5.00
N LYS A 45 -2.83 10.88 -5.26
CA LYS A 45 -3.24 9.93 -4.21
C LYS A 45 -2.11 9.61 -3.23
N VAL A 46 -0.87 9.53 -3.71
CA VAL A 46 0.30 9.34 -2.84
C VAL A 46 0.49 10.55 -1.92
N ILE A 47 0.35 11.77 -2.46
CA ILE A 47 0.46 13.01 -1.67
C ILE A 47 -0.64 13.08 -0.60
N ALA A 48 -1.89 12.82 -0.98
CA ALA A 48 -3.00 12.80 -0.03
C ALA A 48 -2.77 11.79 1.10
N ALA A 49 -2.34 10.57 0.77
CA ALA A 49 -2.01 9.56 1.77
C ALA A 49 -0.87 10.01 2.70
N CYS A 50 0.15 10.70 2.20
CA CYS A 50 1.21 11.26 3.04
C CYS A 50 0.70 12.35 4.00
N GLU A 51 -0.29 13.15 3.59
CA GLU A 51 -0.93 14.15 4.46
C GLU A 51 -1.78 13.48 5.55
N ASP A 52 -2.54 12.45 5.19
CA ASP A 52 -3.32 11.65 6.13
C ASP A 52 -2.43 11.00 7.18
N VAL A 53 -1.29 10.41 6.78
CA VAL A 53 -0.32 9.81 7.70
C VAL A 53 0.29 10.84 8.66
N LYS A 54 0.58 12.06 8.18
CA LYS A 54 1.07 13.14 9.06
C LYS A 54 0.01 13.55 10.08
N THR A 55 -1.24 13.64 9.65
CA THR A 55 -2.37 13.92 10.53
C THR A 55 -2.52 12.84 11.59
N LEU A 56 -2.52 11.56 11.18
CA LEU A 56 -2.57 10.42 12.09
C LEU A 56 -1.41 10.42 13.07
N LYS A 57 -0.18 10.68 12.61
CA LYS A 57 0.98 10.79 13.48
C LYS A 57 0.78 11.85 14.58
N ASN A 58 0.29 13.03 14.20
CA ASN A 58 0.00 14.10 15.15
C ASN A 58 -1.06 13.66 16.17
N LEU A 59 -2.14 13.03 15.71
CA LEU A 59 -3.20 12.51 16.57
C LEU A 59 -2.68 11.41 17.53
N VAL A 60 -1.78 10.54 17.08
CA VAL A 60 -1.14 9.52 17.93
C VAL A 60 -0.28 10.19 19.01
N GLU A 61 0.55 11.17 18.62
CA GLU A 61 1.49 11.84 19.53
C GLU A 61 0.80 12.76 20.55
N ASN A 62 -0.34 13.37 20.20
CA ASN A 62 -0.96 14.42 21.03
C ASN A 62 -2.33 14.07 21.59
N GLU A 63 -3.09 13.19 20.92
CA GLU A 63 -4.47 12.86 21.29
C GLU A 63 -4.65 11.39 21.70
N GLY A 64 -3.58 10.59 21.64
CA GLY A 64 -3.60 9.20 22.09
C GLY A 64 -4.29 8.24 21.11
N PHE A 65 -4.35 8.60 19.81
CA PHE A 65 -4.77 7.64 18.79
C PHE A 65 -3.86 6.40 18.81
N ARG A 66 -4.45 5.24 18.52
CA ARG A 66 -3.73 3.96 18.38
C ARG A 66 -4.13 3.27 17.07
N GLU A 67 -3.29 2.35 16.62
CA GLU A 67 -3.64 1.44 15.54
C GLU A 67 -4.78 0.51 15.99
N ALA A 68 -5.63 0.13 15.03
CA ALA A 68 -6.73 -0.79 15.26
C ALA A 68 -6.19 -2.20 15.56
N GLU A 69 -6.71 -2.84 16.60
CA GLU A 69 -6.43 -4.25 16.87
C GLU A 69 -7.41 -5.13 16.08
N ALA A 70 -7.18 -6.45 16.03
CA ALA A 70 -8.01 -7.37 15.24
C ALA A 70 -9.52 -7.23 15.55
N GLU A 71 -9.87 -7.01 16.81
CA GLU A 71 -11.26 -6.82 17.24
C GLU A 71 -11.87 -5.48 16.75
N ASP A 72 -11.04 -4.45 16.56
CA ASP A 72 -11.48 -3.14 16.07
C ASP A 72 -11.64 -3.13 14.54
N VAL A 73 -10.87 -3.95 13.82
CA VAL A 73 -10.83 -3.95 12.35
C VAL A 73 -12.22 -4.21 11.77
N ASP A 74 -12.91 -5.24 12.25
CA ASP A 74 -14.26 -5.58 11.78
C ASP A 74 -15.27 -4.49 12.10
N MET A 75 -15.18 -3.90 13.31
CA MET A 75 -16.02 -2.78 13.70
C MET A 75 -15.81 -1.57 12.77
N LEU A 76 -14.55 -1.22 12.48
CA LEU A 76 -14.21 -0.10 11.59
C LEU A 76 -14.66 -0.38 10.15
N ALA A 77 -14.45 -1.60 9.65
CA ALA A 77 -14.86 -2.02 8.31
C ALA A 77 -16.38 -1.94 8.13
N ARG A 78 -17.16 -2.47 9.09
CA ARG A 78 -18.62 -2.34 9.08
C ARG A 78 -19.06 -0.89 9.10
N LYS A 79 -18.49 -0.09 10.01
CA LYS A 79 -18.93 1.29 10.25
C LYS A 79 -18.61 2.23 9.08
N TYR A 80 -17.43 2.13 8.50
CA TYR A 80 -16.94 3.10 7.52
C TYR A 80 -17.00 2.59 6.08
N LEU A 81 -16.98 1.28 5.88
CA LEU A 81 -17.00 0.67 4.54
C LEU A 81 -18.29 -0.11 4.26
N GLY A 82 -19.13 -0.35 5.27
CA GLY A 82 -20.31 -1.21 5.14
C GLY A 82 -19.94 -2.66 4.79
N ALA A 83 -18.71 -3.08 5.10
CA ALA A 83 -18.18 -4.39 4.79
C ALA A 83 -18.41 -5.35 5.96
N GLU A 84 -18.93 -6.54 5.69
CA GLU A 84 -19.00 -7.63 6.65
C GLU A 84 -17.75 -8.51 6.53
N PRO A 85 -17.18 -8.98 7.65
CA PRO A 85 -16.10 -9.96 7.63
C PRO A 85 -16.54 -11.25 6.95
N TYR A 86 -15.66 -11.83 6.16
CA TYR A 86 -15.85 -13.15 5.55
C TYR A 86 -14.93 -14.15 6.24
N GLU A 87 -15.49 -15.21 6.81
CA GLU A 87 -14.71 -16.33 7.33
C GLU A 87 -14.27 -17.20 6.15
N GLU A 88 -12.96 -17.29 5.89
CA GLU A 88 -12.42 -18.33 5.03
C GLU A 88 -12.48 -19.66 5.79
N GLU A 89 -13.30 -20.60 5.30
CA GLU A 89 -13.24 -21.98 5.76
C GLU A 89 -11.85 -22.55 5.43
N ILE A 90 -10.99 -22.64 6.45
CA ILE A 90 -9.70 -23.31 6.33
C ILE A 90 -10.01 -24.81 6.23
N GLU A 91 -10.03 -25.37 5.01
CA GLU A 91 -10.05 -26.81 4.80
C GLU A 91 -8.77 -27.42 5.42
N THR A 92 -8.92 -28.08 6.57
CA THR A 92 -7.88 -28.87 7.25
C THR A 92 -7.73 -30.26 6.67
#